data_AF-A0A4Y2ANB7-F1
#
_entry.id   AF-A0A4Y2ANB7-F1
#
_cell.length_a   1.000
_cell.length_b   1.000
_cell.length_c   1.000
_cell.angle_alpha   90.00
_cell.angle_beta   90.00
_cell.angle_gamma   90.00
#
_symmetry.space_group_name_H-M   'P 1'
#
loop_
_entity.id
_entity.type
_entity.pdbx_description
1 polymer ?
#
loop_
_entity_poly.entity_id
_entity_poly.type
_entity_poly.pdbx_seq_one_letter_code
_entity_poly.pdbx_strand_id
1 'polypeptide(L)'
;MDVKLTLMVNALLSILGCVITFRVIPRFKNMFLRANLYGIDMGKRNSIKIPEAMGVVCGSVFLIIMFLFIPVPFIQYWTTNSEAPFPHHQ
;
A
#
# COMPACT_ATOMS: atom_id res chain seq x y z
N MET A 1 17.60 0.21 14.94
CA MET A 1 17.33 0.11 13.51
C MET A 1 17.36 1.55 13.10
N ASP A 2 18.41 1.90 12.37
CA ASP A 2 18.67 3.29 12.04
C ASP A 2 17.47 3.84 11.24
N VAL A 3 17.06 5.07 11.52
CA VAL A 3 15.97 5.74 10.80
C VAL A 3 16.22 5.71 9.29
N LYS A 4 17.50 5.77 8.87
CA LYS A 4 17.91 5.62 7.47
C LYS A 4 17.50 4.27 6.89
N LEU A 5 17.70 3.17 7.61
CA LEU A 5 17.32 1.83 7.15
C LEU A 5 15.80 1.71 7.02
N THR A 6 15.04 2.22 8.00
CA THR A 6 13.57 2.25 7.95
C THR A 6 13.06 3.03 6.74
N LEU A 7 13.65 4.20 6.46
CA LEU A 7 13.30 5.02 5.29
C LEU A 7 13.68 4.34 3.96
N MET A 8 14.83 3.66 3.89
CA MET A 8 15.23 2.90 2.71
C MET A 8 14.26 1.74 2.42
N VAL A 9 13.85 0.99 3.44
CA VAL A 9 12.86 -0.08 3.30
C VAL A 9 11.52 0.48 2.81
N ASN A 10 11.07 1.60 3.39
CA ASN A 10 9.84 2.26 2.95
C ASN A 10 9.91 2.72 1.48
N ALA A 11 11.04 3.29 1.05
CA ALA A 11 11.24 3.71 -0.33
C ALA A 11 11.20 2.51 -1.30
N LEU A 12 11.88 1.41 -0.95
CA LEU A 12 11.86 0.18 -1.75
C LEU A 12 10.45 -0.42 -1.86
N LEU A 13 9.71 -0.51 -0.76
CA LEU A 13 8.33 -0.98 -0.74
C LEU A 13 7.40 -0.06 -1.55
N SER A 14 7.63 1.26 -1.51
CA SER A 14 6.86 2.23 -2.31
C SER A 14 7.11 2.06 -3.80
N ILE A 15 8.35 1.84 -4.24
CA ILE A 15 8.69 1.55 -5.64
C ILE A 15 8.02 0.25 -6.08
N LEU A 16 8.09 -0.80 -5.26
CA LEU A 16 7.42 -2.07 -5.52
C LEU A 16 5.90 -1.87 -5.65
N GLY A 17 5.31 -1.11 -4.73
CA GLY A 17 3.89 -0.75 -4.75
C GLY A 17 3.45 -0.01 -6.01
N CYS A 18 4.31 0.90 -6.48
CA CYS A 18 4.10 1.62 -7.73
C CYS A 18 4.05 0.64 -8.91
N VAL A 19 5.02 -0.27 -9.02
CA VAL A 19 5.07 -1.30 -10.08
C VAL A 19 3.85 -2.23 -10.02
N ILE A 20 3.45 -2.65 -8.82
CA ILE A 20 2.25 -3.47 -8.61
C ILE A 20 1.00 -2.70 -9.08
N THR A 21 0.84 -1.46 -8.65
CA THR A 21 -0.31 -0.61 -9.00
C THR A 21 -0.43 -0.44 -10.52
N PHE A 22 0.68 -0.15 -11.22
CA PHE A 22 0.70 -0.06 -12.68
C PHE A 22 0.28 -1.35 -13.39
N ARG A 23 0.61 -2.52 -12.83
CA ARG A 23 0.22 -3.83 -13.38
C ARG A 23 -1.24 -4.19 -13.07
N VAL A 24 -1.73 -3.78 -11.91
CA VAL A 24 -3.04 -4.16 -11.38
C VAL A 24 -4.17 -3.31 -11.97
N ILE A 25 -3.99 -1.98 -12.09
CA ILE A 25 -5.00 -1.07 -12.66
C ILE A 25 -5.59 -1.58 -14.00
N PRO A 26 -4.79 -1.94 -15.03
CA PRO A 26 -5.36 -2.39 -16.31
C PRO A 26 -6.07 -3.74 -16.20
N ARG A 27 -5.64 -4.63 -15.30
CA ARG A 27 -6.32 -5.92 -15.07
C ARG A 27 -7.70 -5.74 -14.45
N PHE A 28 -7.83 -4.77 -13.56
CA PHE A 28 -9.09 -4.49 -12.87
C PHE A 28 -10.10 -3.72 -13.74
N LYS A 29 -9.67 -3.06 -14.83
CA LYS A 29 -10.56 -2.34 -15.75
C LYS A 29 -11.83 -3.12 -16.13
N ASN A 30 -11.68 -4.38 -16.52
CA ASN A 30 -12.82 -5.22 -16.93
C ASN A 30 -13.79 -5.50 -15.77
N MET A 31 -13.29 -5.61 -14.53
CA MET A 31 -14.12 -5.82 -13.34
C MET A 31 -15.00 -4.60 -13.06
N PHE A 32 -14.42 -3.39 -13.09
CA PHE A 32 -15.16 -2.14 -12.89
C PHE A 32 -16.21 -1.91 -13.98
N LEU A 33 -15.86 -2.19 -15.24
CA LEU A 33 -16.80 -2.11 -16.36
C LEU A 33 -17.98 -3.08 -16.19
N ARG A 34 -17.73 -4.32 -15.73
CA ARG A 34 -18.79 -5.31 -15.46
C ARG A 34 -19.67 -4.95 -14.27
N ALA A 35 -19.12 -4.24 -13.29
CA ALA A 35 -19.87 -3.74 -12.13
C ALA A 35 -20.69 -2.48 -12.42
N ASN A 36 -20.74 -2.01 -13.68
CA ASN A 36 -21.30 -0.71 -14.06
C ASN A 36 -20.67 0.50 -13.34
N LEU A 37 -19.45 0.35 -12.84
CA LEU A 37 -18.65 1.43 -12.26
C LEU A 37 -17.81 2.07 -13.37
N TYR A 38 -18.48 2.83 -14.23
CA TYR A 38 -17.84 3.54 -15.32
C TYR A 38 -18.51 4.88 -15.59
N GLY A 39 -17.71 5.79 -16.11
CA GLY A 39 -18.12 7.11 -16.58
C GLY A 39 -17.85 7.26 -18.07
N ILE A 40 -18.46 8.29 -18.65
CA ILE A 40 -18.16 8.76 -20.00
C ILE A 40 -17.43 10.09 -19.86
N ASP A 41 -16.33 10.25 -20.59
CA ASP A 41 -15.59 11.52 -20.62
C ASP A 41 -16.42 12.59 -21.35
N MET A 42 -17.09 13.44 -20.58
CA MET A 42 -17.97 14.51 -21.11
C MET A 42 -17.21 15.57 -21.92
N GLY A 43 -15.89 15.66 -21.76
CA GLY A 43 -15.04 16.60 -22.51
C GLY A 43 -14.69 16.12 -23.92
N LYS A 44 -15.06 14.89 -24.28
CA LYS A 44 -14.75 14.29 -25.60
C LYS A 44 -16.03 13.87 -26.31
N ARG A 45 -16.03 14.01 -27.65
CA ARG A 45 -17.13 13.53 -28.50
C ARG A 45 -17.29 12.00 -28.50
N ASN A 46 -16.31 11.28 -27.96
CA ASN A 46 -16.30 9.82 -27.95
C ASN A 46 -16.91 9.28 -26.66
N SER A 47 -17.92 8.42 -26.76
CA SER A 47 -18.65 7.84 -25.62
C SER A 47 -17.99 6.57 -25.04
N ILE A 48 -16.65 6.52 -25.00
CA ILE A 48 -15.93 5.38 -24.42
C ILE A 48 -16.21 5.30 -22.92
N LYS A 49 -16.59 4.11 -22.46
CA LYS A 49 -16.74 3.80 -21.03
C LYS A 49 -15.35 3.72 -20.37
N ILE A 50 -15.11 4.60 -19.42
CA ILE A 50 -13.88 4.65 -18.63
C ILE A 50 -14.22 4.14 -17.22
N PRO A 51 -13.50 3.16 -16.67
CA PRO A 51 -13.78 2.67 -15.34
C PRO A 51 -13.61 3.80 -14.30
N GLU A 52 -14.59 3.92 -13.41
CA GLU A 52 -14.56 4.87 -12.32
C GLU A 52 -14.03 4.22 -11.02
N ALA A 53 -13.69 5.05 -10.04
CA ALA A 53 -13.22 4.62 -8.72
C ALA A 53 -11.91 3.81 -8.69
N MET A 54 -11.02 3.94 -9.68
CA MET A 54 -9.68 3.29 -9.69
C MET A 54 -8.80 3.64 -8.47
N GLY A 55 -9.11 4.73 -7.76
CA GLY A 55 -8.48 5.06 -6.47
C GLY A 55 -8.58 3.95 -5.43
N VAL A 56 -9.62 3.11 -5.46
CA VAL A 56 -9.75 1.98 -4.52
C VAL A 56 -8.65 0.93 -4.73
N VAL A 57 -8.20 0.73 -5.97
CA VAL A 57 -7.11 -0.20 -6.29
C VAL A 57 -5.79 0.35 -5.73
N CYS A 58 -5.52 1.64 -5.97
CA CYS A 58 -4.35 2.32 -5.44
C CYS A 58 -4.32 2.30 -3.89
N GLY A 59 -5.45 2.63 -3.27
CA GLY A 59 -5.59 2.63 -1.80
C GLY A 59 -5.42 1.24 -1.20
N SER A 60 -5.97 0.21 -1.84
CA SER A 60 -5.80 -1.18 -1.38
C SER A 60 -4.33 -1.62 -1.41
N VAL A 61 -3.61 -1.31 -2.50
CA VAL A 61 -2.17 -1.61 -2.60
C VAL A 61 -1.37 -0.85 -1.54
N PHE A 62 -1.69 0.43 -1.31
CA PHE A 62 -1.08 1.23 -0.25
C PHE A 62 -1.27 0.61 1.14
N LEU A 63 -2.51 0.20 1.47
CA LEU A 63 -2.81 -0.43 2.76
C LEU A 63 -2.06 -1.74 2.94
N ILE A 64 -1.98 -2.58 1.90
CA ILE A 64 -1.21 -3.84 1.93
C ILE A 64 0.26 -3.54 2.22
N ILE A 65 0.85 -2.55 1.53
CA ILE A 65 2.24 -2.16 1.75
C ILE A 65 2.45 -1.64 3.17
N MET A 66 1.54 -0.82 3.69
CA MET A 66 1.59 -0.35 5.06
C MET A 66 1.52 -1.49 6.05
N PHE A 67 0.64 -2.47 5.88
CA PHE A 67 0.60 -3.66 6.74
C PHE A 67 1.90 -4.46 6.73
N LEU A 68 2.55 -4.58 5.57
CA LEU A 68 3.87 -5.20 5.46
C LEU A 68 4.98 -4.35 6.08
N PHE A 69 4.82 -3.02 6.08
CA PHE A 69 5.80 -2.09 6.63
C PHE A 69 5.71 -1.93 8.15
N ILE A 70 4.53 -2.08 8.78
CA ILE A 70 4.34 -1.98 10.24
C ILE A 70 5.42 -2.72 11.06
N PRO A 71 5.78 -4.00 10.81
CA PRO A 71 6.76 -4.69 11.64
C PRO A 71 8.17 -4.08 11.57
N VAL A 72 8.52 -3.39 10.48
CA VAL A 72 9.87 -2.86 10.21
C VAL A 72 10.37 -1.92 11.32
N PRO A 73 9.66 -0.84 11.71
CA PRO A 73 10.07 0.03 12.81
C PRO A 73 10.00 -0.65 14.20
N PHE A 74 9.14 -1.65 14.38
CA PHE A 74 8.90 -2.27 15.69
C PHE A 74 9.72 -3.54 15.96
N ILE A 75 10.42 -4.09 14.96
CA ILE A 75 11.09 -5.38 15.07
C ILE A 75 12.12 -5.45 16.19
N GLN A 76 12.77 -4.33 16.52
CA GLN A 76 13.72 -4.28 17.62
C GLN A 76 13.10 -4.37 19.00
N TYR A 77 11.87 -3.86 19.17
CA TYR A 77 11.16 -4.00 20.44
C TYR A 77 10.74 -5.45 20.69
N TRP A 78 10.54 -6.22 19.62
CA TRP A 78 10.26 -7.66 19.69
C TRP A 78 11.51 -8.51 19.92
N THR A 79 12.65 -8.14 19.33
CA THR A 79 13.88 -8.95 19.39
C THR A 79 14.85 -8.55 20.49
N THR A 80 14.73 -7.35 21.06
CA THR A 80 15.47 -6.97 22.26
C THR A 80 14.81 -7.64 23.46
N ASN A 81 15.36 -8.76 23.91
CA ASN A 81 15.09 -9.26 25.25
C ASN A 81 15.49 -8.16 26.23
N SER A 82 14.50 -7.53 26.87
CA SER A 82 14.75 -6.65 28.00
C SER A 82 15.32 -7.50 29.13
N GLU A 83 16.65 -7.61 29.23
CA GLU A 83 17.32 -8.02 30.47
C GLU A 83 17.26 -6.91 31.53
N ALA A 84 16.16 -6.16 31.58
CA ALA A 84 15.89 -5.27 32.70
C ALA A 84 15.42 -6.15 33.86
N PRO A 85 16.18 -6.29 34.96
CA PRO A 85 15.72 -7.03 36.12
C PRO A 85 14.40 -6.42 36.61
N PHE A 86 13.42 -7.28 36.85
CA PHE A 86 12.08 -6.88 37.28
C PHE A 86 12.16 -6.08 38.59
N PRO A 87 11.52 -4.90 38.71
CA PRO A 87 11.65 -4.01 39.86
C PRO A 87 10.81 -4.48 41.05
N HIS A 88 11.22 -5.59 41.67
CA HIS A 88 10.62 -6.12 42.89
C HIS A 88 11.64 -6.25 44.04
N HIS A 89 12.88 -5.83 43.82
CA HIS A 89 13.92 -5.76 44.86
C HIS A 89 14.23 -4.30 45.19
N GLN A 90 13.30 -3.62 45.87
CA GLN A 90 13.57 -2.45 46.71
C GLN A 90 12.71 -2.55 47.96
#